data_AF-A0A7C1GFH4-F1
#
_entry.id   AF-A0A7C1GFH4-F1
#
_cell.length_a   1.000
_cell.length_b   1.000
_cell.length_c   1.000
_cell.angle_alpha   90.00
_cell.angle_beta   90.00
_cell.angle_gamma   90.00
#
_symmetry.space_group_name_H-M   'P 1'
#
loop_
_entity.id
_entity.type
_entity.pdbx_description
1 polymer ?
#
loop_
_entity_poly.entity_id
_entity_poly.type
_entity_poly.pdbx_seq_one_letter_code
_entity_poly.pdbx_strand_id
1 'polypeptide(L)'
;MRKLDLSVCCVLGVVLCCVLVMPAVMAHEPLSGYEACPSAMSQTARFAPLPLFTQTQRNSEVTSWPAPGDYDFCAYLDTILCQLAPIANLLGEEALLEYANMLRCLDADINGMIYEEPQASVDVTISINSAGECTVYWDGNLLHSNVAIPGWSPDSTWYMGFGARTGGANDYHIVDNFSLAGPGMNYSESFESGPGLGTLYGNATVTSSQQLMLTDKADNQMGSWTFLPSAVPTEFTVTYSQYIGDGSGADGMCFFFGPGATSAFGETGPGDTTGLRVTFHTYGENDNTIPLVYNGTVLATVPVEEVRQTGEWLPISGNGMLDGQYELSLFAYVLNTPSHPLHDAANTALQTNFIFFKNLIQEALFSEGFLGIAPSLAPYLIGSLSIALAGYAALGDPLTYSALDEVLGLLEGIGLTPPPGGVVSVTGSIADVGPHEDFDGDGFTNFEEYRHIFEHVGLNVNTFTNYVMNPPSLLVGGAKYYQVGTKITLTPMIVLGGLLETAAWEKEGVPLGNDLSLVIPEASYSDAGVYDLEVTHRMGDAKTTGQLVASGTVSVGDDPIPVAGLAGMAALSGALALIAGRYMRRRK
;
A
#
# COMPACT_ATOMS: atom_id res chain seq x y z
N MET A 1 -12.35 -32.46 -34.37
CA MET A 1 -12.26 -30.98 -34.22
C MET A 1 -13.37 -30.56 -33.28
N ARG A 2 -13.02 -30.24 -32.02
CA ARG A 2 -13.98 -29.82 -31.00
C ARG A 2 -14.49 -28.43 -31.38
N LYS A 3 -15.82 -28.26 -31.38
CA LYS A 3 -16.47 -26.96 -31.60
C LYS A 3 -16.05 -26.04 -30.46
N LEU A 4 -15.38 -24.94 -30.78
CA LEU A 4 -15.23 -23.83 -29.84
C LEU A 4 -16.63 -23.26 -29.59
N ASP A 5 -17.02 -23.15 -28.33
CA ASP A 5 -18.27 -22.55 -27.90
C ASP A 5 -18.31 -21.06 -28.23
N LEU A 6 -19.37 -20.66 -28.93
CA LEU A 6 -19.58 -19.28 -29.42
C LEU A 6 -19.72 -18.27 -28.26
N SER A 7 -20.03 -18.73 -27.04
CA SER A 7 -20.05 -17.91 -25.82
C SER A 7 -18.67 -17.36 -25.44
N VAL A 8 -17.58 -18.07 -25.73
CA VAL A 8 -16.21 -17.62 -25.40
C VAL A 8 -15.76 -16.49 -26.35
N CYS A 9 -16.23 -16.48 -27.59
CA CYS A 9 -15.91 -15.43 -28.56
C CYS A 9 -16.63 -14.10 -28.29
N CYS A 10 -17.81 -14.10 -27.66
CA CYS A 10 -18.49 -12.86 -27.27
C CYS A 10 -17.86 -12.22 -26.03
N VAL A 11 -17.36 -13.01 -25.07
CA VAL A 11 -16.62 -12.51 -23.91
C VAL A 11 -15.28 -11.90 -24.34
N LEU A 12 -14.55 -12.56 -25.26
CA LEU A 12 -13.34 -11.97 -25.85
C LEU A 12 -13.64 -10.75 -26.75
N GLY A 13 -14.76 -10.74 -27.49
CA GLY A 13 -15.08 -9.66 -28.42
C GLY A 13 -15.52 -8.35 -27.76
N VAL A 14 -16.12 -8.39 -26.57
CA VAL A 14 -16.51 -7.18 -25.81
C VAL A 14 -15.34 -6.64 -24.99
N VAL A 15 -14.52 -7.53 -24.40
CA VAL A 15 -13.26 -7.12 -23.75
C VAL A 15 -12.30 -6.48 -24.77
N LEU A 16 -12.25 -6.96 -26.02
CA LEU A 16 -11.36 -6.41 -27.05
C LEU A 16 -11.85 -5.10 -27.70
N CYS A 17 -13.14 -4.74 -27.57
CA CYS A 17 -13.70 -3.57 -28.26
C CYS A 17 -13.72 -2.28 -27.40
N CYS A 18 -13.47 -2.40 -26.09
CA CYS A 18 -13.32 -1.28 -25.17
C CYS A 18 -11.87 -1.02 -24.74
N VAL A 19 -10.91 -1.84 -25.19
CA VAL A 19 -9.49 -1.46 -25.12
C VAL A 19 -9.26 -0.39 -26.17
N LEU A 20 -9.52 0.87 -25.81
CA LEU A 20 -8.82 1.98 -26.42
C LEU A 20 -7.33 1.63 -26.33
N VAL A 21 -6.68 1.53 -27.48
CA VAL A 21 -5.23 1.36 -27.53
C VAL A 21 -4.65 2.65 -26.96
N MET A 22 -4.46 2.68 -25.65
CA MET A 22 -3.79 3.78 -24.98
C MET A 22 -2.35 3.80 -25.49
N PRO A 23 -1.77 5.00 -25.72
CA PRO A 23 -0.32 5.09 -25.83
C PRO A 23 0.26 4.51 -24.54
N ALA A 24 1.24 3.62 -24.67
CA ALA A 24 1.83 2.92 -23.53
C ALA A 24 2.22 3.93 -22.44
N VAL A 25 1.69 3.72 -21.23
CA VAL A 25 1.96 4.58 -20.06
C VAL A 25 3.41 4.41 -19.60
N MET A 26 4.10 3.36 -20.05
CA MET A 26 5.54 3.18 -19.86
C MET A 26 6.24 2.77 -21.14
N ALA A 27 7.34 3.44 -21.44
CA ALA A 27 8.29 3.00 -22.47
C ALA A 27 9.49 2.27 -21.86
N HIS A 28 9.79 2.52 -20.58
CA HIS A 28 10.94 1.93 -19.89
C HIS A 28 10.62 0.58 -19.24
N GLU A 29 11.52 -0.37 -19.44
CA GLU A 29 11.53 -1.67 -18.77
C GLU A 29 12.39 -1.52 -17.49
N PRO A 30 11.81 -1.66 -16.29
CA PRO A 30 12.53 -1.44 -15.05
C PRO A 30 13.77 -2.31 -14.92
N LEU A 31 14.82 -1.78 -14.32
CA LEU A 31 16.04 -2.51 -14.03
C LEU A 31 15.82 -3.52 -12.90
N SER A 32 16.49 -4.67 -13.00
CA SER A 32 16.44 -5.72 -11.96
C SER A 32 17.32 -5.43 -10.74
N GLY A 33 18.08 -4.32 -10.74
CA GLY A 33 19.07 -3.97 -9.73
C GLY A 33 20.13 -3.01 -10.24
N TYR A 34 20.90 -2.41 -9.32
CA TYR A 34 22.01 -1.52 -9.63
C TYR A 34 23.05 -2.18 -10.56
N GLU A 35 23.24 -3.50 -10.48
CA GLU A 35 24.19 -4.24 -11.30
C GLU A 35 23.81 -4.26 -12.79
N ALA A 36 22.54 -4.00 -13.09
CA ALA A 36 22.05 -3.89 -14.47
C ALA A 36 22.32 -2.50 -15.07
N CYS A 37 22.86 -1.56 -14.30
CA CYS A 37 23.11 -0.20 -14.77
C CYS A 37 24.20 -0.14 -15.85
N PRO A 38 23.96 0.59 -16.95
CA PRO A 38 25.03 0.98 -17.85
C PRO A 38 26.00 1.95 -17.15
N SER A 39 27.16 2.19 -17.77
CA SER A 39 28.09 3.21 -17.26
C SER A 39 27.37 4.56 -17.11
N ALA A 40 27.46 5.18 -15.94
CA ALA A 40 26.80 6.44 -15.61
C ALA A 40 27.08 7.59 -16.61
N MET A 41 28.24 7.56 -17.27
CA MET A 41 28.67 8.55 -18.27
C MET A 41 28.09 8.28 -19.67
N SER A 42 27.49 7.13 -19.90
CA SER A 42 26.90 6.75 -21.19
C SER A 42 25.54 7.41 -21.37
N GLN A 43 25.21 7.83 -22.59
CA GLN A 43 23.85 8.29 -22.92
C GLN A 43 22.77 7.24 -22.64
N THR A 44 23.14 5.96 -22.62
CA THR A 44 22.23 4.86 -22.28
C THR A 44 21.87 4.81 -20.80
N ALA A 45 22.57 5.55 -19.93
CA ALA A 45 22.22 5.70 -18.52
C ALA A 45 21.14 6.76 -18.28
N ARG A 46 20.65 7.41 -19.35
CA ARG A 46 19.51 8.33 -19.32
C ARG A 46 18.34 7.65 -20.02
N PHE A 47 17.41 7.11 -19.25
CA PHE A 47 16.30 6.31 -19.78
C PHE A 47 15.13 7.14 -20.31
N ALA A 48 14.96 8.38 -19.84
CA ALA A 48 13.97 9.33 -20.36
C ALA A 48 14.55 10.74 -20.58
N PRO A 49 13.96 11.57 -21.46
CA PRO A 49 14.38 12.95 -21.65
C PRO A 49 14.29 13.77 -20.35
N LEU A 50 15.33 14.55 -20.08
CA LEU A 50 15.42 15.43 -18.90
C LEU A 50 15.33 16.90 -19.33
N PRO A 51 14.84 17.80 -18.46
CA PRO A 51 14.93 19.24 -18.68
C PRO A 51 16.38 19.68 -18.94
N LEU A 52 16.58 20.63 -19.85
CA LEU A 52 17.89 21.13 -20.24
C LEU A 52 18.24 22.41 -19.49
N PHE A 53 19.35 22.40 -18.77
CA PHE A 53 19.86 23.55 -18.01
C PHE A 53 21.38 23.43 -17.85
N THR A 54 22.03 24.53 -17.47
CA THR A 54 23.47 24.52 -17.18
C THR A 54 23.70 23.90 -15.81
N GLN A 55 24.10 22.64 -15.74
CA GLN A 55 24.27 21.91 -14.48
C GLN A 55 25.33 22.52 -13.56
N THR A 56 26.43 23.03 -14.11
CA THR A 56 27.57 23.57 -13.37
C THR A 56 27.39 25.03 -12.91
N GLN A 57 26.23 25.63 -13.17
CA GLN A 57 25.91 27.00 -12.81
C GLN A 57 24.70 27.03 -11.90
N ARG A 58 24.86 27.57 -10.68
CA ARG A 58 23.77 27.79 -9.73
C ARG A 58 22.62 28.58 -10.37
N ASN A 59 21.39 28.19 -10.04
CA ASN A 59 20.18 28.88 -10.47
C ASN A 59 20.11 29.07 -11.99
N SER A 60 20.71 28.15 -12.77
CA SER A 60 20.68 28.23 -14.22
C SER A 60 19.25 28.07 -14.75
N GLU A 61 18.96 28.81 -15.82
CA GLU A 61 17.66 28.76 -16.49
C GLU A 61 17.43 27.39 -17.14
N VAL A 62 16.19 26.91 -17.04
CA VAL A 62 15.73 25.74 -17.79
C VAL A 62 15.35 26.19 -19.19
N THR A 63 16.08 25.69 -20.18
CA THR A 63 15.99 26.10 -21.58
C THR A 63 15.09 25.20 -22.43
N SER A 64 14.78 24.00 -21.94
CA SER A 64 13.89 23.05 -22.60
C SER A 64 13.31 22.09 -21.58
N TRP A 65 12.07 21.67 -21.83
CA TRP A 65 11.35 20.64 -21.09
C TRP A 65 11.13 19.40 -21.96
N PRO A 66 10.89 18.21 -21.36
CA PRO A 66 10.42 17.04 -22.10
C PRO A 66 9.11 17.34 -22.84
N ALA A 67 8.90 16.70 -24.00
CA ALA A 67 7.67 16.86 -24.75
C ALA A 67 6.56 15.96 -24.15
N PRO A 68 5.26 16.28 -24.37
CA PRO A 68 4.20 15.35 -24.03
C PRO A 68 4.41 13.99 -24.72
N GLY A 69 4.39 12.91 -23.94
CA GLY A 69 4.74 11.55 -24.36
C GLY A 69 6.12 11.09 -23.88
N ASP A 70 6.98 12.00 -23.39
CA ASP A 70 8.35 11.70 -22.96
C ASP A 70 8.50 11.58 -21.42
N TYR A 71 7.49 11.94 -20.63
CA TYR A 71 7.58 11.86 -19.16
C TYR A 71 7.41 10.41 -18.70
N ASP A 72 8.42 9.86 -18.02
CA ASP A 72 8.43 8.48 -17.51
C ASP A 72 9.18 8.44 -16.16
N PHE A 73 8.42 8.43 -15.04
CA PHE A 73 8.99 8.49 -13.70
C PHE A 73 9.72 7.22 -13.29
N CYS A 74 9.28 6.06 -13.79
CA CYS A 74 10.03 4.82 -13.66
C CYS A 74 11.43 4.95 -14.29
N ALA A 75 11.51 5.49 -15.51
CA ALA A 75 12.78 5.76 -16.18
C ALA A 75 13.64 6.79 -15.44
N TYR A 76 13.03 7.80 -14.81
CA TYR A 76 13.76 8.78 -14.01
C TYR A 76 14.35 8.17 -12.74
N LEU A 77 13.61 7.32 -12.01
CA LEU A 77 14.09 6.60 -10.84
C LEU A 77 15.26 5.66 -11.18
N ASP A 78 15.14 4.87 -12.25
CA ASP A 78 16.24 4.01 -12.71
C ASP A 78 17.43 4.84 -13.24
N THR A 79 17.19 6.03 -13.78
CA THR A 79 18.26 6.96 -14.11
C THR A 79 18.98 7.38 -12.84
N ILE A 80 18.28 7.73 -11.75
CA ILE A 80 18.90 8.07 -10.45
C ILE A 80 19.73 6.89 -9.96
N LEU A 81 19.17 5.68 -9.90
CA LEU A 81 19.86 4.44 -9.52
C LEU A 81 21.23 4.31 -10.22
N CYS A 82 21.26 4.47 -11.53
CA CYS A 82 22.48 4.34 -12.32
C CYS A 82 23.46 5.51 -12.21
N GLN A 83 23.05 6.61 -11.58
CA GLN A 83 23.90 7.77 -11.29
C GLN A 83 24.43 7.77 -9.84
N LEU A 84 23.94 6.90 -8.95
CA LEU A 84 24.38 6.83 -7.55
C LEU A 84 25.78 6.23 -7.38
N ALA A 85 26.15 5.21 -8.15
CA ALA A 85 27.42 4.50 -7.94
C ALA A 85 28.68 5.38 -8.08
N PRO A 86 28.82 6.28 -9.08
CA PRO A 86 29.94 7.21 -9.14
C PRO A 86 29.99 8.16 -7.93
N ILE A 87 28.84 8.52 -7.36
CA ILE A 87 28.73 9.41 -6.20
C ILE A 87 29.09 8.68 -4.92
N ALA A 88 28.58 7.47 -4.71
CA ALA A 88 28.96 6.61 -3.57
C ALA A 88 30.48 6.43 -3.50
N ASN A 89 31.12 6.17 -4.65
CA ASN A 89 32.58 6.08 -4.74
C ASN A 89 33.30 7.41 -4.46
N LEU A 90 32.72 8.55 -4.85
CA LEU A 90 33.30 9.87 -4.59
C LEU A 90 33.27 10.21 -3.10
N LEU A 91 32.20 9.82 -2.40
CA LEU A 91 31.99 10.07 -0.98
C LEU A 91 32.65 9.01 -0.08
N GLY A 92 33.02 7.86 -0.63
CA GLY A 92 33.55 6.73 0.15
C GLY A 92 32.47 6.00 0.94
N GLU A 93 31.22 6.15 0.53
CA GLU A 93 30.03 5.63 1.21
C GLU A 93 29.42 4.50 0.38
N GLU A 94 30.07 3.32 0.39
CA GLU A 94 29.55 2.14 -0.30
C GLU A 94 28.16 1.73 0.21
N ALA A 95 27.82 2.07 1.46
CA ALA A 95 26.49 1.91 2.04
C ALA A 95 25.37 2.58 1.22
N LEU A 96 25.67 3.67 0.49
CA LEU A 96 24.68 4.30 -0.41
C LEU A 96 24.20 3.35 -1.51
N LEU A 97 25.00 2.34 -1.89
CA LEU A 97 24.61 1.33 -2.86
C LEU A 97 23.68 0.26 -2.28
N GLU A 98 23.70 0.04 -0.97
CA GLU A 98 22.81 -0.89 -0.29
C GLU A 98 21.37 -0.33 -0.30
N TYR A 99 21.23 0.98 -0.13
CA TYR A 99 19.95 1.70 -0.22
C TYR A 99 19.54 2.07 -1.64
N ALA A 100 20.45 2.00 -2.62
CA ALA A 100 20.16 2.41 -3.99
C ALA A 100 19.00 1.62 -4.60
N ASN A 101 18.86 0.34 -4.26
CA ASN A 101 17.74 -0.49 -4.73
C ASN A 101 16.37 -0.02 -4.19
N MET A 102 16.31 0.72 -3.07
CA MET A 102 15.07 1.33 -2.58
C MET A 102 14.61 2.51 -3.46
N LEU A 103 15.49 3.07 -4.29
CA LEU A 103 15.16 4.14 -5.24
C LEU A 103 14.93 3.60 -6.66
N ARG A 104 14.96 2.29 -6.84
CA ARG A 104 14.74 1.62 -8.13
C ARG A 104 13.27 1.64 -8.50
N CYS A 105 12.96 1.80 -9.78
CA CYS A 105 11.56 1.86 -10.23
C CYS A 105 10.69 0.68 -9.75
N LEU A 106 11.25 -0.53 -9.65
CA LEU A 106 10.52 -1.73 -9.22
C LEU A 106 10.05 -1.71 -7.77
N ASP A 107 10.81 -1.07 -6.88
CA ASP A 107 10.60 -1.20 -5.42
C ASP A 107 10.50 0.15 -4.71
N ALA A 108 10.69 1.26 -5.43
CA ALA A 108 10.55 2.58 -4.87
C ALA A 108 9.15 2.75 -4.30
N ASP A 109 9.11 3.03 -3.00
CA ASP A 109 7.94 3.30 -2.19
C ASP A 109 8.47 4.12 -0.99
N ILE A 110 8.77 5.39 -1.25
CA ILE A 110 9.51 6.27 -0.33
C ILE A 110 8.65 7.36 0.30
N ASN A 111 7.39 7.46 -0.11
CA ASN A 111 6.47 8.55 0.25
C ASN A 111 5.32 8.08 1.15
N GLY A 112 5.50 6.95 1.81
CA GLY A 112 4.63 6.44 2.85
C GLY A 112 4.64 7.24 4.13
N MET A 113 3.86 6.75 5.07
CA MET A 113 3.83 7.31 6.41
C MET A 113 5.24 7.40 6.97
N ILE A 114 5.62 8.55 7.53
CA ILE A 114 6.87 8.60 8.28
C ILE A 114 6.69 7.67 9.46
N TYR A 115 7.39 6.54 9.42
CA TYR A 115 7.68 5.83 10.63
C TYR A 115 8.69 6.70 11.37
N GLU A 116 8.34 7.11 12.58
CA GLU A 116 9.37 7.50 13.55
C GLU A 116 10.17 6.25 14.01
N GLU A 117 10.20 5.19 13.19
CA GLU A 117 10.69 3.87 13.53
C GLU A 117 11.76 3.34 12.56
N PRO A 118 12.66 2.51 13.09
CA PRO A 118 13.70 1.82 12.34
C PRO A 118 13.18 0.63 11.53
N GLN A 119 13.67 0.54 10.28
CA GLN A 119 13.39 -0.51 9.28
C GLN A 119 13.73 -1.96 9.69
N ALA A 120 14.21 -2.20 10.92
CA ALA A 120 14.81 -3.45 11.37
C ALA A 120 13.96 -4.21 12.41
N SER A 121 12.63 -4.18 12.33
CA SER A 121 11.80 -5.00 13.24
C SER A 121 11.99 -6.51 12.97
N VAL A 122 11.81 -7.33 14.01
CA VAL A 122 11.89 -8.81 13.93
C VAL A 122 10.55 -9.45 14.18
N ASP A 123 10.26 -10.53 13.46
CA ASP A 123 9.05 -11.31 13.69
C ASP A 123 9.19 -12.26 14.87
N VAL A 124 8.19 -12.27 15.73
CA VAL A 124 8.09 -13.16 16.89
C VAL A 124 6.87 -14.06 16.74
N THR A 125 7.04 -15.35 17.02
CA THR A 125 5.93 -16.31 17.11
C THR A 125 6.00 -17.08 18.42
N ILE A 126 4.91 -17.10 19.19
CA ILE A 126 4.77 -17.86 20.43
C ILE A 126 3.56 -18.77 20.30
N SER A 127 3.73 -20.08 20.47
CA SER A 127 2.63 -21.04 20.35
C SER A 127 2.58 -22.01 21.53
N ILE A 128 1.37 -22.31 21.97
CA ILE A 128 1.04 -23.36 22.95
C ILE A 128 0.17 -24.41 22.25
N ASN A 129 0.61 -25.66 22.23
CA ASN A 129 -0.18 -26.76 21.67
C ASN A 129 -1.18 -27.34 22.69
N SER A 130 -2.06 -28.25 22.24
CA SER A 130 -3.02 -28.97 23.09
C SER A 130 -2.41 -29.80 24.23
N ALA A 131 -1.11 -30.10 24.18
CA ALA A 131 -0.39 -30.79 25.26
C ALA A 131 0.17 -29.82 26.33
N GLY A 132 0.04 -28.50 26.14
CA GLY A 132 0.61 -27.49 27.04
C GLY A 132 2.11 -27.29 26.84
N GLU A 133 2.62 -27.51 25.64
CA GLU A 133 4.02 -27.29 25.29
C GLU A 133 4.18 -25.98 24.52
N CYS A 134 5.18 -25.18 24.90
CA CYS A 134 5.46 -23.88 24.32
C CYS A 134 6.58 -23.93 23.28
N THR A 135 6.35 -23.30 22.14
CA THR A 135 7.37 -23.08 21.10
C THR A 135 7.48 -21.60 20.79
N VAL A 136 8.72 -21.09 20.74
CA VAL A 136 9.02 -19.67 20.46
C VAL A 136 10.00 -19.57 19.30
N TYR A 137 9.61 -18.80 18.29
CA TYR A 137 10.49 -18.32 17.23
C TYR A 137 10.72 -16.82 17.40
N TRP A 138 11.94 -16.40 17.11
CA TRP A 138 12.34 -15.00 17.10
C TRP A 138 13.30 -14.78 15.92
N ASP A 139 12.96 -13.82 15.06
CA ASP A 139 13.71 -13.54 13.84
C ASP A 139 13.91 -14.80 12.96
N GLY A 140 12.82 -15.56 12.76
CA GLY A 140 12.84 -16.83 12.04
C GLY A 140 13.59 -17.99 12.73
N ASN A 141 14.32 -17.73 13.81
CA ASN A 141 15.09 -18.74 14.54
C ASN A 141 14.24 -19.43 15.61
N LEU A 142 14.30 -20.77 15.64
CA LEU A 142 13.66 -21.57 16.69
C LEU A 142 14.47 -21.46 18.00
N LEU A 143 13.94 -20.74 18.98
CA LEU A 143 14.60 -20.56 20.28
C LEU A 143 14.16 -21.62 21.30
N HIS A 144 12.86 -21.70 21.56
CA HIS A 144 12.28 -22.68 22.49
C HIS A 144 11.47 -23.69 21.70
N SER A 145 11.74 -24.99 21.86
CA SER A 145 11.04 -26.05 21.12
C SER A 145 10.28 -26.97 22.07
N ASN A 146 8.94 -26.97 21.95
CA ASN A 146 8.02 -27.82 22.72
C ASN A 146 8.36 -27.91 24.21
N VAL A 147 8.64 -26.77 24.85
CA VAL A 147 8.96 -26.70 26.28
C VAL A 147 7.69 -26.97 27.07
N ALA A 148 7.63 -28.10 27.78
CA ALA A 148 6.47 -28.46 28.58
C ALA A 148 6.22 -27.43 29.69
N ILE A 149 4.98 -26.93 29.78
CA ILE A 149 4.54 -26.03 30.85
C ILE A 149 3.88 -26.85 31.97
N PRO A 150 4.52 -27.02 33.14
CA PRO A 150 3.98 -27.87 34.19
C PRO A 150 2.67 -27.33 34.74
N GLY A 151 1.60 -28.13 34.65
CA GLY A 151 0.30 -27.76 35.18
C GLY A 151 -0.42 -26.66 34.40
N TRP A 152 -0.16 -26.56 33.09
CA TRP A 152 -0.84 -25.62 32.19
C TRP A 152 -2.36 -25.65 32.37
N SER A 153 -2.91 -24.57 32.93
CA SER A 153 -4.32 -24.41 33.25
C SER A 153 -4.71 -22.93 33.24
N PRO A 154 -4.76 -22.29 32.06
CA PRO A 154 -5.14 -20.88 31.94
C PRO A 154 -6.58 -20.65 32.44
N ASP A 155 -6.82 -19.47 33.01
CA ASP A 155 -8.12 -19.08 33.55
C ASP A 155 -8.78 -17.99 32.68
N SER A 156 -10.11 -17.93 32.70
CA SER A 156 -10.92 -16.87 32.10
C SER A 156 -10.61 -15.45 32.57
N THR A 157 -9.91 -15.27 33.69
CA THR A 157 -9.47 -13.96 34.18
C THR A 157 -8.05 -13.59 33.74
N TRP A 158 -7.40 -14.39 32.89
CA TRP A 158 -6.05 -14.12 32.43
C TRP A 158 -6.04 -13.14 31.27
N TYR A 159 -5.26 -12.08 31.42
CA TYR A 159 -5.02 -11.07 30.41
C TYR A 159 -3.83 -11.48 29.54
N MET A 160 -3.87 -11.06 28.28
CA MET A 160 -2.77 -11.21 27.32
C MET A 160 -2.27 -9.83 26.91
N GLY A 161 -0.96 -9.71 26.69
CA GLY A 161 -0.39 -8.48 26.15
C GLY A 161 1.10 -8.34 26.37
N PHE A 162 1.56 -7.09 26.38
CA PHE A 162 2.96 -6.72 26.41
C PHE A 162 3.25 -5.70 27.51
N GLY A 163 4.49 -5.71 28.00
CA GLY A 163 5.01 -4.69 28.90
C GLY A 163 6.49 -4.44 28.71
N ALA A 164 6.91 -3.19 28.81
CA ALA A 164 8.29 -2.75 28.65
C ALA A 164 8.65 -1.66 29.65
N ARG A 165 9.95 -1.49 29.90
CA ARG A 165 10.47 -0.50 30.83
C ARG A 165 11.80 0.07 30.35
N THR A 166 12.06 1.32 30.69
CA THR A 166 13.39 1.93 30.68
C THR A 166 13.81 2.37 32.08
N GLY A 167 15.12 2.40 32.31
CA GLY A 167 15.74 2.77 33.56
C GLY A 167 16.54 4.07 33.41
N GLY A 168 17.83 4.02 33.75
CA GLY A 168 18.79 5.07 33.44
C GLY A 168 19.46 4.93 32.06
N ALA A 169 19.11 3.88 31.35
CA ALA A 169 19.29 3.74 29.91
C ALA A 169 17.90 3.49 29.31
N ASN A 170 17.76 3.77 28.02
CA ASN A 170 16.49 3.75 27.30
C ASN A 170 16.62 3.10 25.93
N ASP A 171 15.51 2.58 25.43
CA ASP A 171 15.29 2.16 24.05
C ASP A 171 13.82 2.39 23.72
N TYR A 172 13.50 2.54 22.44
CA TYR A 172 12.14 2.29 22.00
C TYR A 172 11.79 0.82 22.22
N HIS A 173 10.55 0.56 22.61
CA HIS A 173 10.00 -0.79 22.65
C HIS A 173 8.67 -0.78 21.91
N ILE A 174 8.67 -1.29 20.69
CA ILE A 174 7.52 -1.26 19.79
C ILE A 174 7.03 -2.67 19.46
N VAL A 175 5.72 -2.78 19.33
CA VAL A 175 5.01 -3.94 18.80
C VAL A 175 4.11 -3.48 17.65
N ASP A 176 4.06 -4.29 16.59
CA ASP A 176 3.12 -4.10 15.49
C ASP A 176 2.61 -5.45 14.95
N ASN A 177 1.58 -5.44 14.09
CA ASN A 177 1.03 -6.60 13.40
C ASN A 177 0.70 -7.77 14.33
N PHE A 178 0.09 -7.47 15.49
CA PHE A 178 -0.28 -8.48 16.47
C PHE A 178 -1.39 -9.38 15.93
N SER A 179 -1.22 -10.69 16.02
CA SER A 179 -2.26 -11.67 15.75
C SER A 179 -2.34 -12.72 16.84
N LEU A 180 -3.55 -13.19 17.12
CA LEU A 180 -3.82 -14.35 17.98
C LEU A 180 -4.77 -15.30 17.27
N ALA A 181 -4.34 -16.55 17.09
CA ALA A 181 -5.16 -17.63 16.56
C ALA A 181 -5.27 -18.78 17.57
N GLY A 182 -6.50 -19.28 17.78
CA GLY A 182 -6.76 -20.44 18.62
C GLY A 182 -8.22 -20.90 18.52
N PRO A 183 -8.61 -21.99 19.20
CA PRO A 183 -9.99 -22.46 19.18
C PRO A 183 -10.96 -21.39 19.67
N GLY A 184 -11.80 -20.89 18.76
CA GLY A 184 -12.80 -19.86 19.06
C GLY A 184 -12.25 -18.44 19.20
N MET A 185 -10.99 -18.19 18.80
CA MET A 185 -10.37 -16.86 18.85
C MET A 185 -9.56 -16.61 17.59
N ASN A 186 -9.83 -15.51 16.90
CA ASN A 186 -9.00 -14.97 15.83
C ASN A 186 -9.01 -13.45 15.99
N TYR A 187 -7.91 -12.90 16.48
CA TYR A 187 -7.72 -11.46 16.64
C TYR A 187 -6.57 -10.99 15.75
N SER A 188 -6.69 -9.78 15.24
CA SER A 188 -5.65 -9.10 14.49
C SER A 188 -5.69 -7.62 14.87
N GLU A 189 -4.54 -7.05 15.19
CA GLU A 189 -4.37 -5.65 15.54
C GLU A 189 -3.16 -5.07 14.80
N SER A 190 -3.43 -4.12 13.90
CA SER A 190 -2.43 -3.26 13.25
C SER A 190 -2.31 -1.90 13.93
N PHE A 191 -3.05 -1.66 15.02
CA PHE A 191 -3.08 -0.40 15.79
C PHE A 191 -3.44 0.88 15.01
N GLU A 192 -3.86 0.77 13.74
CA GLU A 192 -4.27 1.87 12.85
C GLU A 192 -5.34 2.81 13.43
N SER A 193 -6.26 2.26 14.22
CA SER A 193 -7.39 3.02 14.77
C SER A 193 -7.26 3.30 16.26
N GLY A 194 -6.04 3.17 16.81
CA GLY A 194 -5.74 3.30 18.22
C GLY A 194 -5.49 1.94 18.88
N PRO A 195 -5.76 1.77 20.19
CA PRO A 195 -5.28 0.60 20.94
C PRO A 195 -6.02 -0.72 20.66
N GLY A 196 -6.95 -0.74 19.70
CA GLY A 196 -7.66 -1.95 19.30
C GLY A 196 -8.41 -2.63 20.44
N LEU A 197 -8.27 -3.96 20.52
CA LEU A 197 -8.83 -4.84 21.55
C LEU A 197 -8.34 -4.55 22.98
N GLY A 198 -7.20 -3.89 23.14
CA GLY A 198 -6.53 -3.75 24.43
C GLY A 198 -6.62 -2.36 25.04
N THR A 199 -6.10 -2.29 26.27
CA THR A 199 -5.98 -1.07 27.05
C THR A 199 -4.52 -0.71 27.20
N LEU A 200 -4.18 0.55 26.94
CA LEU A 200 -2.85 1.12 27.18
C LEU A 200 -2.72 1.52 28.64
N TYR A 201 -1.55 1.26 29.22
CA TYR A 201 -1.18 1.65 30.57
C TYR A 201 0.18 2.33 30.60
N GLY A 202 0.35 3.23 31.59
CA GLY A 202 1.62 3.90 31.82
C GLY A 202 1.99 4.82 30.66
N ASN A 203 3.20 4.65 30.15
CA ASN A 203 3.75 5.42 29.04
C ASN A 203 3.38 4.87 27.65
N ALA A 204 2.65 3.75 27.57
CA ALA A 204 2.31 3.15 26.29
C ALA A 204 1.36 4.04 25.48
N THR A 205 1.65 4.18 24.19
CA THR A 205 0.89 4.99 23.23
C THR A 205 0.75 4.24 21.91
N VAL A 206 -0.25 4.61 21.12
CA VAL A 206 -0.24 4.32 19.68
C VAL A 206 0.38 5.52 19.00
N THR A 207 1.45 5.30 18.23
CA THR A 207 2.21 6.35 17.54
C THR A 207 1.37 7.00 16.44
N SER A 208 1.78 8.17 15.95
CA SER A 208 1.24 8.73 14.69
C SER A 208 1.43 7.78 13.52
N SER A 209 2.48 6.95 13.61
CA SER A 209 2.78 5.88 12.67
C SER A 209 1.99 4.60 12.97
N GLN A 210 0.90 4.68 13.74
CA GLN A 210 -0.07 3.60 13.92
C GLN A 210 0.51 2.32 14.53
N GLN A 211 1.58 2.41 15.33
CA GLN A 211 2.21 1.26 16.00
C GLN A 211 2.03 1.33 17.50
N LEU A 212 2.09 0.19 18.19
CA LEU A 212 2.05 0.15 19.64
C LEU A 212 3.46 0.40 20.21
N MET A 213 3.70 1.62 20.69
CA MET A 213 4.92 1.96 21.43
C MET A 213 4.68 1.79 22.93
N LEU A 214 5.41 0.88 23.56
CA LEU A 214 5.35 0.63 25.00
C LEU A 214 6.20 1.65 25.78
N THR A 215 7.37 2.01 25.26
CA THR A 215 8.18 3.11 25.79
C THR A 215 8.87 3.86 24.65
N ASP A 216 9.04 5.17 24.85
CA ASP A 216 9.93 6.03 24.06
C ASP A 216 11.39 5.83 24.51
N LYS A 217 12.37 6.36 23.75
CA LYS A 217 13.80 6.44 24.11
C LYS A 217 14.10 7.48 25.20
N ALA A 218 13.27 7.47 26.24
CA ALA A 218 13.40 8.31 27.41
C ALA A 218 13.67 7.47 28.65
N ASP A 219 14.34 8.05 29.64
CA ASP A 219 14.60 7.38 30.92
C ASP A 219 13.31 7.21 31.74
N ASN A 220 13.31 6.21 32.62
CA ASN A 220 12.26 5.95 33.62
C ASN A 220 10.83 5.80 33.06
N GLN A 221 10.69 5.17 31.89
CA GLN A 221 9.40 4.86 31.27
C GLN A 221 8.93 3.46 31.69
N MET A 222 7.62 3.27 31.75
CA MET A 222 7.00 1.95 31.87
C MET A 222 5.66 1.97 31.17
N GLY A 223 5.48 1.08 30.19
CA GLY A 223 4.23 1.00 29.44
C GLY A 223 3.81 -0.42 29.16
N SER A 224 2.50 -0.60 29.03
CA SER A 224 1.91 -1.91 28.75
C SER A 224 0.66 -1.77 27.90
N TRP A 225 0.37 -2.81 27.13
CA TRP A 225 -0.89 -2.98 26.43
C TRP A 225 -1.42 -4.37 26.73
N THR A 226 -2.68 -4.48 27.15
CA THR A 226 -3.27 -5.78 27.48
C THR A 226 -4.77 -5.82 27.19
N PHE A 227 -5.27 -7.00 26.86
CA PHE A 227 -6.69 -7.28 26.72
C PHE A 227 -7.06 -8.56 27.44
N LEU A 228 -8.36 -8.73 27.71
CA LEU A 228 -8.93 -9.97 28.22
C LEU A 228 -9.49 -10.78 27.04
N PRO A 229 -8.94 -11.95 26.70
CA PRO A 229 -9.47 -12.78 25.62
C PRO A 229 -10.93 -13.20 25.89
N SER A 230 -11.77 -13.20 24.84
CA SER A 230 -13.20 -13.59 24.98
C SER A 230 -13.44 -15.07 25.25
N ALA A 231 -12.42 -15.92 25.09
CA ALA A 231 -12.42 -17.34 25.43
C ALA A 231 -11.10 -17.72 26.12
N VAL A 232 -11.09 -18.83 26.87
CA VAL A 232 -9.89 -19.30 27.59
C VAL A 232 -8.90 -19.94 26.61
N PRO A 233 -7.72 -19.35 26.35
CA PRO A 233 -6.69 -19.89 25.46
C PRO A 233 -5.95 -21.08 26.06
N THR A 234 -6.50 -22.30 25.92
CA THR A 234 -5.78 -23.53 26.31
C THR A 234 -4.74 -23.97 25.28
N GLU A 235 -4.92 -23.59 24.01
CA GLU A 235 -3.95 -23.71 22.92
C GLU A 235 -4.09 -22.47 22.02
N PHE A 236 -2.97 -21.95 21.50
CA PHE A 236 -2.96 -20.76 20.66
C PHE A 236 -1.62 -20.54 19.95
N THR A 237 -1.62 -19.66 18.95
CA THR A 237 -0.44 -19.05 18.33
C THR A 237 -0.61 -17.54 18.35
N VAL A 238 0.41 -16.84 18.86
CA VAL A 238 0.55 -15.38 18.78
C VAL A 238 1.68 -15.06 17.79
N THR A 239 1.47 -14.08 16.93
CA THR A 239 2.52 -13.46 16.11
C THR A 239 2.52 -11.96 16.28
N TYR A 240 3.68 -11.31 16.17
CA TYR A 240 3.82 -9.86 16.11
C TYR A 240 5.21 -9.48 15.59
N SER A 241 5.32 -8.28 15.06
CA SER A 241 6.60 -7.64 14.77
C SER A 241 7.08 -6.87 16.00
N GLN A 242 8.37 -6.97 16.31
CA GLN A 242 8.99 -6.40 17.51
C GLN A 242 10.16 -5.50 17.12
N TYR A 243 10.26 -4.34 17.77
CA TYR A 243 11.46 -3.53 17.71
C TYR A 243 11.90 -3.07 19.11
N ILE A 244 13.19 -3.22 19.40
CA ILE A 244 13.86 -2.76 20.62
C ILE A 244 15.18 -2.10 20.22
N GLY A 245 15.33 -0.78 20.41
CA GLY A 245 16.59 -0.12 20.07
C GLY A 245 16.51 1.40 19.96
N ASP A 246 17.47 1.96 19.23
CA ASP A 246 17.65 3.39 18.92
C ASP A 246 17.79 4.34 20.13
N GLY A 247 17.91 3.79 21.33
CA GLY A 247 18.32 4.51 22.53
C GLY A 247 19.71 4.11 23.03
N SER A 248 19.93 4.33 24.31
CA SER A 248 21.16 3.99 25.02
C SER A 248 21.21 2.54 25.55
N GLY A 249 20.15 1.75 25.38
CA GLY A 249 20.01 0.37 25.87
C GLY A 249 18.97 0.21 26.99
N ALA A 250 18.58 -1.01 27.33
CA ALA A 250 17.79 -1.37 28.52
C ALA A 250 16.30 -0.91 28.57
N ASP A 251 15.43 -1.54 29.36
CA ASP A 251 15.62 -2.81 30.10
C ASP A 251 15.09 -4.04 29.33
N GLY A 252 14.32 -3.80 28.26
CA GLY A 252 13.68 -4.81 27.44
C GLY A 252 12.16 -4.78 27.56
N MET A 253 11.54 -5.83 27.02
CA MET A 253 10.09 -6.02 27.04
C MET A 253 9.69 -7.49 27.26
N CYS A 254 8.40 -7.75 27.47
CA CYS A 254 7.88 -9.10 27.53
C CYS A 254 6.53 -9.25 26.84
N PHE A 255 6.28 -10.46 26.36
CA PHE A 255 4.93 -10.99 26.17
C PHE A 255 4.47 -11.67 27.46
N PHE A 256 3.24 -11.42 27.88
CA PHE A 256 2.64 -11.97 29.09
C PHE A 256 1.24 -12.53 28.84
N PHE A 257 0.95 -13.67 29.44
CA PHE A 257 -0.40 -14.24 29.50
C PHE A 257 -0.67 -14.84 30.89
N GLY A 258 -1.48 -14.13 31.69
CA GLY A 258 -1.68 -14.43 33.11
C GLY A 258 -2.61 -13.44 33.82
N PRO A 259 -2.87 -13.59 35.12
CA PRO A 259 -3.68 -12.66 35.89
C PRO A 259 -2.93 -11.33 36.15
N GLY A 260 -3.66 -10.31 36.62
CA GLY A 260 -3.08 -9.10 37.21
C GLY A 260 -2.51 -8.07 36.23
N ALA A 261 -2.64 -8.29 34.92
CA ALA A 261 -2.19 -7.34 33.90
C ALA A 261 -3.25 -6.23 33.65
N THR A 262 -3.59 -5.50 34.71
CA THR A 262 -4.61 -4.41 34.69
C THR A 262 -4.03 -3.06 35.12
N SER A 263 -2.72 -2.91 35.01
CA SER A 263 -1.93 -1.70 35.29
C SER A 263 -0.63 -1.76 34.50
N ALA A 264 0.15 -0.67 34.50
CA ALA A 264 1.46 -0.66 33.84
C ALA A 264 2.43 -1.65 34.51
N PHE A 265 3.23 -2.33 33.69
CA PHE A 265 4.29 -3.26 34.07
C PHE A 265 5.40 -3.29 32.99
N GLY A 266 6.59 -3.73 33.40
CA GLY A 266 7.78 -3.76 32.53
C GLY A 266 8.09 -5.13 31.93
N GLU A 267 9.35 -5.31 31.54
CA GLU A 267 9.98 -6.54 31.03
C GLU A 267 9.83 -7.76 31.95
N THR A 268 9.60 -7.52 33.24
CA THR A 268 9.39 -8.56 34.26
C THR A 268 7.93 -9.03 34.36
N GLY A 269 7.01 -8.48 33.57
CA GLY A 269 5.58 -8.76 33.68
C GLY A 269 4.93 -8.06 34.87
N PRO A 270 3.62 -8.27 35.10
CA PRO A 270 2.94 -7.74 36.27
C PRO A 270 3.54 -8.34 37.55
N GLY A 271 3.38 -7.64 38.70
CA GLY A 271 3.92 -8.11 39.98
C GLY A 271 3.39 -9.47 40.46
N ASP A 272 2.39 -10.05 39.77
CA ASP A 272 1.97 -11.43 39.92
C ASP A 272 2.85 -12.36 39.08
N THR A 273 3.46 -13.34 39.74
CA THR A 273 4.33 -14.31 39.06
C THR A 273 3.56 -15.39 38.30
N THR A 274 2.24 -15.48 38.49
CA THR A 274 1.36 -16.46 37.86
C THR A 274 1.22 -16.20 36.36
N GLY A 275 1.18 -17.27 35.56
CA GLY A 275 1.01 -17.19 34.12
C GLY A 275 2.30 -17.41 33.33
N LEU A 276 2.20 -17.23 32.02
CA LEU A 276 3.25 -17.39 31.04
C LEU A 276 3.92 -16.04 30.74
N ARG A 277 5.25 -16.01 30.68
CA ARG A 277 6.00 -14.84 30.25
C ARG A 277 7.15 -15.24 29.33
N VAL A 278 7.32 -14.51 28.24
CA VAL A 278 8.52 -14.54 27.40
C VAL A 278 9.13 -13.15 27.45
N THR A 279 10.33 -13.03 28.00
CA THR A 279 11.01 -11.74 28.16
C THR A 279 12.14 -11.61 27.12
N PHE A 280 12.38 -10.40 26.63
CA PHE A 280 13.47 -10.04 25.73
C PHE A 280 14.36 -9.06 26.47
N HIS A 281 15.46 -9.55 27.05
CA HIS A 281 16.30 -8.76 27.95
C HIS A 281 17.40 -8.01 27.20
N THR A 282 17.55 -6.73 27.52
CA THR A 282 18.61 -5.85 26.99
C THR A 282 19.45 -5.21 28.11
N TYR A 283 19.39 -5.77 29.32
CA TYR A 283 20.13 -5.28 30.48
C TYR A 283 20.34 -6.32 31.58
N GLY A 284 21.44 -6.15 32.33
CA GLY A 284 21.74 -6.88 33.56
C GLY A 284 22.47 -8.21 33.33
N GLU A 285 22.37 -9.14 34.29
CA GLU A 285 23.02 -10.46 34.20
C GLU A 285 22.40 -11.38 33.13
N ASN A 286 21.22 -11.01 32.64
CA ASN A 286 20.46 -11.74 31.61
C ASN A 286 20.45 -10.99 30.27
N ASP A 287 21.37 -10.06 30.06
CA ASP A 287 21.46 -9.29 28.82
C ASP A 287 21.57 -10.22 27.59
N ASN A 288 20.89 -9.84 26.51
CA ASN A 288 20.75 -10.62 25.28
C ASN A 288 20.26 -12.05 25.50
N THR A 289 19.28 -12.23 26.40
CA THR A 289 18.62 -13.52 26.59
C THR A 289 17.10 -13.44 26.46
N ILE A 290 16.51 -14.57 26.04
CA ILE A 290 15.06 -14.73 25.89
C ILE A 290 14.57 -15.86 26.80
N PRO A 291 14.27 -15.61 28.09
CA PRO A 291 13.74 -16.62 29.00
C PRO A 291 12.24 -16.86 28.81
N LEU A 292 11.87 -18.14 28.85
CA LEU A 292 10.50 -18.63 28.98
C LEU A 292 10.22 -18.93 30.45
N VAL A 293 9.24 -18.24 31.04
CA VAL A 293 8.89 -18.32 32.46
C VAL A 293 7.43 -18.74 32.62
N TYR A 294 7.16 -19.64 33.58
CA TYR A 294 5.80 -19.97 33.99
C TYR A 294 5.68 -20.01 35.51
N ASN A 295 4.66 -19.33 36.06
CA ASN A 295 4.41 -19.26 37.51
C ASN A 295 5.68 -18.88 38.32
N GLY A 296 6.43 -17.91 37.82
CA GLY A 296 7.69 -17.42 38.41
C GLY A 296 8.90 -18.34 38.23
N THR A 297 8.73 -19.52 37.63
CA THR A 297 9.82 -20.47 37.36
C THR A 297 10.33 -20.31 35.94
N VAL A 298 11.63 -20.06 35.77
CA VAL A 298 12.27 -20.08 34.45
C VAL A 298 12.33 -21.53 33.96
N LEU A 299 11.63 -21.80 32.85
CA LEU A 299 11.57 -23.13 32.24
C LEU A 299 12.74 -23.34 31.27
N ALA A 300 13.11 -22.31 30.51
CA ALA A 300 14.22 -22.31 29.57
C ALA A 300 14.73 -20.88 29.34
N THR A 301 16.00 -20.74 28.98
CA THR A 301 16.64 -19.48 28.59
C THR A 301 17.53 -19.73 27.38
N VAL A 302 17.41 -18.89 26.36
CA VAL A 302 18.27 -18.92 25.18
C VAL A 302 19.01 -17.58 25.07
N PRO A 303 20.35 -17.58 25.02
CA PRO A 303 21.10 -16.39 24.66
C PRO A 303 21.03 -16.17 23.15
N VAL A 304 20.96 -14.92 22.73
CA VAL A 304 21.10 -14.48 21.34
C VAL A 304 22.31 -13.56 21.21
N GLU A 305 22.72 -13.23 19.98
CA GLU A 305 23.86 -12.33 19.76
C GLU A 305 23.53 -10.92 20.27
N GLU A 306 22.41 -10.36 19.82
CA GLU A 306 21.90 -9.06 20.25
C GLU A 306 20.37 -9.10 20.17
N VAL A 307 19.67 -8.71 21.24
CA VAL A 307 18.22 -8.54 21.24
C VAL A 307 17.83 -7.20 20.63
N ARG A 308 18.67 -6.17 20.81
CA ARG A 308 18.44 -4.84 20.27
C ARG A 308 18.66 -4.84 18.77
N GLN A 309 17.71 -4.29 18.04
CA GLN A 309 17.86 -4.06 16.61
C GLN A 309 18.45 -2.68 16.38
N THR A 310 19.49 -2.60 15.56
CA THR A 310 20.01 -1.33 15.06
C THR A 310 19.45 -1.12 13.66
N GLY A 311 18.45 -0.26 13.52
CA GLY A 311 18.09 0.24 12.21
C GLY A 311 18.97 1.44 11.91
N GLU A 312 19.64 1.47 10.76
CA GLU A 312 19.90 2.79 10.19
C GLU A 312 18.52 3.36 9.83
N TRP A 313 18.07 4.29 10.67
CA TRP A 313 16.80 4.99 10.49
C TRP A 313 16.84 5.74 9.17
N LEU A 314 16.06 5.27 8.20
CA LEU A 314 15.59 6.09 7.10
C LEU A 314 14.21 6.63 7.53
N PRO A 315 14.04 7.95 7.71
CA PRO A 315 12.78 8.60 8.13
C PRO A 315 11.58 8.40 7.20
N ILE A 316 11.73 7.56 6.19
CA ILE A 316 10.77 7.38 5.13
C ILE A 316 10.38 5.93 5.05
N SER A 317 9.11 5.71 4.73
CA SER A 317 8.58 4.38 4.52
C SER A 317 7.74 4.32 3.27
N GLY A 318 7.30 3.12 2.93
CA GLY A 318 6.37 2.92 1.86
C GLY A 318 4.92 3.00 2.31
N ASN A 319 4.05 3.58 1.48
CA ASN A 319 2.59 3.49 1.68
C ASN A 319 2.04 2.13 1.20
N GLY A 320 2.88 1.30 0.56
CA GLY A 320 2.52 0.02 -0.02
C GLY A 320 2.08 0.11 -1.48
N MET A 321 2.09 1.29 -2.08
CA MET A 321 1.83 1.56 -3.50
C MET A 321 3.12 2.02 -4.17
N LEU A 322 3.69 1.15 -5.00
CA LEU A 322 4.97 1.40 -5.64
C LEU A 322 4.97 2.71 -6.48
N ASP A 323 5.89 3.61 -6.14
CA ASP A 323 5.96 4.98 -6.65
C ASP A 323 6.17 5.05 -8.15
N GLY A 324 7.21 4.37 -8.62
CA GLY A 324 7.72 4.55 -9.98
C GLY A 324 6.74 4.07 -11.03
N GLN A 325 6.24 2.85 -10.86
CA GLN A 325 5.36 2.20 -11.83
C GLN A 325 3.88 2.55 -11.63
N TYR A 326 3.45 3.03 -10.46
CA TYR A 326 2.03 3.20 -10.16
C TYR A 326 1.69 4.62 -9.73
N GLU A 327 2.19 5.10 -8.59
CA GLU A 327 1.77 6.39 -8.06
C GLU A 327 2.11 7.56 -9.00
N LEU A 328 3.38 7.67 -9.39
CA LEU A 328 3.84 8.70 -10.32
C LEU A 328 3.42 8.44 -11.77
N SER A 329 2.89 7.26 -12.09
CA SER A 329 2.39 6.93 -13.43
C SER A 329 1.12 7.71 -13.78
N LEU A 330 0.27 8.01 -12.78
CA LEU A 330 -0.93 8.83 -12.96
C LEU A 330 -0.54 10.26 -13.33
N PHE A 331 0.45 10.81 -12.63
CA PHE A 331 0.98 12.13 -12.92
C PHE A 331 1.65 12.18 -14.30
N ALA A 332 2.46 11.18 -14.66
CA ALA A 332 3.03 11.04 -16.01
C ALA A 332 1.94 11.00 -17.09
N TYR A 333 0.86 10.27 -16.89
CA TYR A 333 -0.25 10.20 -17.84
C TYR A 333 -0.85 11.59 -18.11
N VAL A 334 -1.11 12.37 -17.06
CA VAL A 334 -1.63 13.75 -17.19
C VAL A 334 -0.64 14.63 -17.95
N LEU A 335 0.65 14.56 -17.63
CA LEU A 335 1.72 15.29 -18.32
C LEU A 335 1.87 14.87 -19.79
N ASN A 336 1.61 13.61 -20.11
CA ASN A 336 1.74 13.06 -21.47
C ASN A 336 0.48 13.22 -22.31
N THR A 337 -0.62 13.71 -21.74
CA THR A 337 -1.92 13.81 -22.41
C THR A 337 -2.37 15.27 -22.53
N PRO A 338 -1.98 16.00 -23.60
CA PRO A 338 -2.35 17.41 -23.79
C PRO A 338 -3.85 17.72 -23.78
N SER A 339 -4.69 16.72 -24.07
CA SER A 339 -6.15 16.85 -24.01
C SER A 339 -6.72 16.70 -22.60
N HIS A 340 -5.94 16.29 -21.62
CA HIS A 340 -6.41 16.08 -20.26
C HIS A 340 -6.72 17.43 -19.58
N PRO A 341 -7.85 17.58 -18.86
CA PRO A 341 -8.21 18.85 -18.22
C PRO A 341 -7.15 19.37 -17.23
N LEU A 342 -6.42 18.48 -16.57
CA LEU A 342 -5.36 18.83 -15.62
C LEU A 342 -3.99 19.07 -16.26
N HIS A 343 -3.83 18.89 -17.59
CA HIS A 343 -2.51 18.93 -18.25
C HIS A 343 -1.73 20.23 -18.02
N ASP A 344 -2.38 21.39 -18.17
CA ASP A 344 -1.72 22.69 -17.99
C ASP A 344 -1.33 22.94 -16.53
N ALA A 345 -2.18 22.52 -15.59
CA ALA A 345 -1.90 22.61 -14.16
C ALA A 345 -0.74 21.68 -13.76
N ALA A 346 -0.72 20.45 -14.29
CA ALA A 346 0.33 19.46 -14.06
C ALA A 346 1.69 19.96 -14.56
N ASN A 347 1.73 20.52 -15.77
CA ASN A 347 2.94 21.14 -16.31
C ASN A 347 3.41 22.31 -15.43
N THR A 348 2.48 23.14 -14.97
CA THR A 348 2.82 24.27 -14.09
C THR A 348 3.42 23.78 -12.77
N ALA A 349 2.77 22.82 -12.11
CA ALA A 349 3.25 22.21 -10.87
C ALA A 349 4.64 21.57 -11.06
N LEU A 350 4.80 20.70 -12.05
CA LEU A 350 6.07 20.04 -12.34
C LEU A 350 7.20 21.06 -12.59
N GLN A 351 6.96 22.07 -13.45
CA GLN A 351 8.00 23.02 -13.83
C GLN A 351 8.42 23.90 -12.66
N THR A 352 7.47 24.38 -11.85
CA THR A 352 7.75 25.15 -10.64
C THR A 352 8.53 24.31 -9.63
N ASN A 353 8.07 23.08 -9.35
CA ASN A 353 8.70 22.18 -8.40
C ASN A 353 10.11 21.79 -8.87
N PHE A 354 10.29 21.48 -10.15
CA PHE A 354 11.57 21.14 -10.74
C PHE A 354 12.58 22.27 -10.59
N ILE A 355 12.18 23.52 -10.90
CA ILE A 355 13.06 24.68 -10.74
C ILE A 355 13.49 24.82 -9.28
N PHE A 356 12.57 24.63 -8.33
CA PHE A 356 12.87 24.66 -6.90
C PHE A 356 13.91 23.59 -6.51
N PHE A 357 13.64 22.30 -6.74
CA PHE A 357 14.55 21.21 -6.36
C PHE A 357 15.89 21.29 -7.08
N LYS A 358 15.89 21.63 -8.38
CA LYS A 358 17.12 21.84 -9.15
C LYS A 358 17.98 22.94 -8.53
N ASN A 359 17.39 24.08 -8.21
CA ASN A 359 18.13 25.19 -7.59
C ASN A 359 18.68 24.78 -6.23
N LEU A 360 17.89 24.06 -5.42
CA LEU A 360 18.28 23.57 -4.11
C LEU A 360 19.48 22.62 -4.19
N ILE A 361 19.40 21.60 -5.07
CA ILE A 361 20.49 20.64 -5.32
C ILE A 361 21.76 21.34 -5.84
N GLN A 362 21.62 22.30 -6.76
CA GLN A 362 22.77 23.06 -7.25
C GLN A 362 23.43 23.91 -6.17
N GLU A 363 22.66 24.49 -5.24
CA GLU A 363 23.21 25.27 -4.13
C GLU A 363 23.95 24.40 -3.13
N ALA A 364 23.41 23.23 -2.79
CA ALA A 364 24.09 22.27 -1.91
C ALA A 364 25.39 21.77 -2.49
N LEU A 365 25.37 21.27 -3.73
CA LEU A 365 26.58 20.84 -4.42
C LEU A 365 27.59 21.98 -4.58
N PHE A 366 27.14 23.23 -4.73
CA PHE A 366 28.05 24.38 -4.78
C PHE A 366 28.71 24.64 -3.42
N SER A 367 27.93 24.57 -2.34
CA SER A 367 28.39 24.80 -0.97
C SER A 367 29.45 23.79 -0.56
N GLU A 368 29.30 22.54 -0.99
CA GLU A 368 30.28 21.47 -0.77
C GLU A 368 31.41 21.44 -1.82
N GLY A 369 31.41 22.35 -2.80
CA GLY A 369 32.44 22.43 -3.84
C GLY A 369 32.36 21.34 -4.93
N PHE A 370 31.29 20.53 -4.94
CA PHE A 370 31.09 19.44 -5.90
C PHE A 370 30.38 19.85 -7.20
N LEU A 371 29.72 21.01 -7.28
CA LEU A 371 28.90 21.40 -8.43
C LEU A 371 29.67 21.37 -9.78
N GLY A 372 30.95 21.71 -9.77
CA GLY A 372 31.79 21.69 -10.96
C GLY A 372 32.23 20.30 -11.41
N ILE A 373 32.13 19.30 -10.53
CA ILE A 373 32.67 17.94 -10.73
C ILE A 373 31.53 16.92 -10.90
N ALA A 374 30.44 17.04 -10.15
CA ALA A 374 29.33 16.08 -10.16
C ALA A 374 28.83 15.77 -11.59
N PRO A 375 28.60 16.75 -12.50
CA PRO A 375 28.13 16.45 -13.86
C PRO A 375 29.16 15.70 -14.73
N SER A 376 30.44 15.64 -14.33
CA SER A 376 31.48 14.87 -15.04
C SER A 376 31.61 13.42 -14.55
N LEU A 377 30.89 13.05 -13.50
CA LEU A 377 30.83 11.70 -12.94
C LEU A 377 29.42 11.10 -13.06
N ALA A 378 28.41 11.93 -12.85
CA ALA A 378 27.00 11.59 -12.85
C ALA A 378 26.19 12.67 -13.61
N PRO A 379 26.32 12.72 -14.96
CA PRO A 379 25.77 13.78 -15.80
C PRO A 379 24.24 13.88 -15.80
N TYR A 380 23.52 12.90 -15.27
CA TYR A 380 22.05 12.88 -15.26
C TYR A 380 21.46 12.98 -13.86
N LEU A 381 22.29 13.00 -12.82
CA LEU A 381 21.81 12.97 -11.43
C LEU A 381 20.96 14.19 -11.06
N ILE A 382 21.48 15.40 -11.27
CA ILE A 382 20.77 16.63 -10.86
C ILE A 382 19.40 16.71 -11.56
N GLY A 383 19.35 16.41 -12.86
CA GLY A 383 18.11 16.46 -13.62
C GLY A 383 17.11 15.37 -13.21
N SER A 384 17.55 14.12 -13.10
CA SER A 384 16.67 12.99 -12.77
C SER A 384 16.17 13.06 -11.32
N LEU A 385 17.02 13.41 -10.36
CA LEU A 385 16.61 13.62 -8.97
C LEU A 385 15.62 14.78 -8.85
N SER A 386 15.92 15.91 -9.49
CA SER A 386 15.02 17.08 -9.43
C SER A 386 13.65 16.80 -10.03
N ILE A 387 13.58 16.03 -11.13
CA ILE A 387 12.29 15.73 -11.76
C ILE A 387 11.50 14.70 -10.95
N ALA A 388 12.15 13.68 -10.37
CA ALA A 388 11.48 12.73 -9.48
C ALA A 388 10.88 13.44 -8.25
N LEU A 389 11.68 14.24 -7.52
CA LEU A 389 11.21 15.03 -6.38
C LEU A 389 10.09 16.00 -6.76
N ALA A 390 10.17 16.60 -7.95
CA ALA A 390 9.11 17.46 -8.47
C ALA A 390 7.79 16.72 -8.71
N GLY A 391 7.86 15.46 -9.14
CA GLY A 391 6.72 14.57 -9.29
C GLY A 391 6.07 14.22 -7.97
N TYR A 392 6.86 13.76 -6.98
CA TYR A 392 6.35 13.48 -5.64
C TYR A 392 5.66 14.71 -5.03
N ALA A 393 6.30 15.88 -5.09
CA ALA A 393 5.69 17.11 -4.57
C ALA A 393 4.40 17.50 -5.30
N ALA A 394 4.20 17.03 -6.53
CA ALA A 394 3.00 17.31 -7.31
C ALA A 394 1.80 16.42 -6.94
N LEU A 395 2.03 15.29 -6.24
CA LEU A 395 0.98 14.38 -5.75
C LEU A 395 0.07 15.07 -4.72
N GLY A 396 0.65 15.97 -3.92
CA GLY A 396 -0.12 16.89 -3.10
C GLY A 396 -0.67 16.34 -1.79
N ASP A 397 -0.32 15.10 -1.42
CA ASP A 397 -0.79 14.50 -0.18
C ASP A 397 0.14 14.81 1.01
N PRO A 398 -0.40 14.89 2.25
CA PRO A 398 0.40 15.23 3.43
C PRO A 398 1.50 14.22 3.78
N LEU A 399 1.33 12.93 3.46
CA LEU A 399 2.31 11.90 3.81
C LEU A 399 3.54 12.04 2.92
N THR A 400 3.34 12.15 1.61
CA THR A 400 4.41 12.45 0.65
C THR A 400 5.14 13.74 1.00
N TYR A 401 4.43 14.83 1.35
CA TYR A 401 5.11 16.06 1.74
C TYR A 401 5.99 15.90 2.98
N SER A 402 5.49 15.18 3.98
CA SER A 402 6.26 14.92 5.18
C SER A 402 7.51 14.09 4.83
N ALA A 403 7.35 13.01 4.06
CA ALA A 403 8.46 12.16 3.63
C ALA A 403 9.51 12.96 2.82
N LEU A 404 9.09 13.86 1.94
CA LEU A 404 10.00 14.74 1.20
C LEU A 404 10.74 15.71 2.12
N ASP A 405 10.09 16.26 3.14
CA ASP A 405 10.74 17.12 4.12
C ASP A 405 11.84 16.39 4.88
N GLU A 406 11.61 15.14 5.25
CA GLU A 406 12.62 14.29 5.88
C GLU A 406 13.75 13.92 4.93
N VAL A 407 13.46 13.54 3.68
CA VAL A 407 14.49 13.29 2.66
C VAL A 407 15.37 14.54 2.49
N LEU A 408 14.79 15.74 2.45
CA LEU A 408 15.58 16.97 2.40
C LEU A 408 16.35 17.22 3.70
N GLY A 409 15.81 16.84 4.86
CA GLY A 409 16.46 16.91 6.17
C GLY A 409 17.71 16.04 6.25
N LEU A 410 17.65 14.80 5.76
CA LEU A 410 18.83 13.92 5.65
C LEU A 410 19.95 14.58 4.84
N LEU A 411 19.57 15.33 3.81
CA LEU A 411 20.50 15.98 2.91
C LEU A 411 21.07 17.31 3.47
N GLU A 412 20.64 17.76 4.65
CA GLU A 412 21.25 18.89 5.35
C GLU A 412 22.75 18.67 5.61
N GLY A 413 23.14 17.40 5.83
CA GLY A 413 24.54 17.00 5.97
C GLY A 413 25.43 17.26 4.75
N ILE A 414 24.84 17.44 3.56
CA ILE A 414 25.55 17.82 2.31
C ILE A 414 25.23 19.25 1.85
N GLY A 415 24.75 20.10 2.77
CA GLY A 415 24.50 21.51 2.53
C GLY A 415 23.14 21.85 1.92
N LEU A 416 22.18 20.91 1.86
CA LEU A 416 20.79 21.22 1.49
C LEU A 416 20.05 21.84 2.67
N THR A 417 19.62 23.10 2.55
CA THR A 417 18.77 23.70 3.59
C THR A 417 17.29 23.48 3.26
N PRO A 418 16.52 22.74 4.07
CA PRO A 418 15.09 22.58 3.83
C PRO A 418 14.36 23.93 3.76
N PRO A 419 13.34 24.07 2.91
CA PRO A 419 12.57 25.31 2.80
C PRO A 419 11.84 25.64 4.12
N PRO A 420 11.80 26.91 4.56
CA PRO A 420 11.02 27.30 5.72
C PRO A 420 9.54 26.99 5.52
N GLY A 421 8.97 26.11 6.35
CA GLY A 421 7.59 25.65 6.24
C GLY A 421 7.41 24.38 5.38
N GLY A 422 8.51 23.71 5.03
CA GLY A 422 8.50 22.44 4.32
C GLY A 422 8.25 22.56 2.82
N VAL A 423 8.40 21.46 2.09
CA VAL A 423 8.24 21.35 0.63
C VAL A 423 6.86 21.84 0.21
N VAL A 424 5.82 21.54 0.99
CA VAL A 424 4.44 21.99 0.75
C VAL A 424 4.30 23.51 0.64
N SER A 425 5.17 24.28 1.30
CA SER A 425 5.09 25.75 1.30
C SER A 425 5.63 26.41 0.04
N VAL A 426 6.42 25.68 -0.76
CA VAL A 426 7.17 26.20 -1.91
C VAL A 426 6.89 25.45 -3.21
N THR A 427 6.15 24.34 -3.16
CA THR A 427 5.78 23.52 -4.31
C THR A 427 4.29 23.63 -4.61
N GLY A 428 3.91 23.28 -5.84
CA GLY A 428 2.52 23.15 -6.26
C GLY A 428 2.15 21.69 -6.49
N SER A 429 0.87 21.38 -6.34
CA SER A 429 0.30 20.06 -6.65
C SER A 429 -0.81 20.18 -7.68
N ILE A 430 -1.22 19.03 -8.22
CA ILE A 430 -2.52 18.91 -8.84
C ILE A 430 -3.39 18.02 -7.96
N ALA A 431 -4.64 18.44 -7.75
CA ALA A 431 -5.60 17.58 -7.08
C ALA A 431 -5.82 16.31 -7.92
N ASP A 432 -6.25 15.24 -7.25
CA ASP A 432 -6.77 14.00 -7.84
C ASP A 432 -5.74 12.89 -8.18
N VAL A 433 -4.42 13.18 -8.23
CA VAL A 433 -3.39 12.14 -8.56
C VAL A 433 -2.71 11.48 -7.36
N GLY A 434 -2.93 11.99 -6.15
CA GLY A 434 -2.38 11.39 -4.93
C GLY A 434 -2.99 10.02 -4.61
N PRO A 435 -2.38 9.21 -3.74
CA PRO A 435 -2.78 7.82 -3.50
C PRO A 435 -4.16 7.74 -2.81
N HIS A 436 -4.49 8.75 -2.00
CA HIS A 436 -5.76 8.84 -1.27
C HIS A 436 -6.80 9.73 -1.96
N GLU A 437 -6.50 10.20 -3.17
CA GLU A 437 -7.46 10.91 -4.01
C GLU A 437 -8.21 9.93 -4.93
N ASP A 438 -9.30 10.40 -5.53
CA ASP A 438 -10.21 9.64 -6.40
C ASP A 438 -10.13 10.23 -7.83
N PHE A 439 -9.22 9.69 -8.65
CA PHE A 439 -8.87 10.30 -9.93
C PHE A 439 -10.02 10.28 -10.95
N ASP A 440 -10.81 9.21 -10.99
CA ASP A 440 -11.90 9.03 -11.96
C ASP A 440 -13.30 9.37 -11.40
N GLY A 441 -13.39 9.64 -10.10
CA GLY A 441 -14.60 10.06 -9.42
C GLY A 441 -15.58 8.92 -9.16
N ASP A 442 -15.10 7.67 -9.08
CA ASP A 442 -15.93 6.50 -8.85
C ASP A 442 -16.24 6.22 -7.37
N GLY A 443 -15.60 6.97 -6.47
CA GLY A 443 -15.78 6.89 -5.03
C GLY A 443 -14.78 5.96 -4.33
N PHE A 444 -13.79 5.43 -5.04
CA PHE A 444 -12.64 4.73 -4.48
C PHE A 444 -11.37 5.54 -4.65
N THR A 445 -10.42 5.39 -3.74
CA THR A 445 -9.13 6.07 -3.91
C THR A 445 -8.22 5.30 -4.86
N ASN A 446 -7.28 6.00 -5.49
CA ASN A 446 -6.25 5.43 -6.37
C ASN A 446 -5.52 4.24 -5.68
N PHE A 447 -5.29 4.33 -4.37
CA PHE A 447 -4.72 3.27 -3.54
C PHE A 447 -5.63 2.05 -3.36
N GLU A 448 -6.94 2.23 -3.14
CA GLU A 448 -7.90 1.12 -3.00
C GLU A 448 -7.97 0.30 -4.30
N GLU A 449 -7.91 0.98 -5.45
CA GLU A 449 -7.83 0.34 -6.76
C GLU A 449 -6.50 -0.38 -6.99
N TYR A 450 -5.38 0.23 -6.61
CA TYR A 450 -4.06 -0.42 -6.63
C TYR A 450 -4.08 -1.73 -5.85
N ARG A 451 -4.60 -1.72 -4.60
CA ARG A 451 -4.72 -2.91 -3.75
C ARG A 451 -5.61 -3.97 -4.37
N HIS A 452 -6.75 -3.59 -4.95
CA HIS A 452 -7.61 -4.53 -5.65
C HIS A 452 -6.88 -5.25 -6.79
N ILE A 453 -6.12 -4.51 -7.60
CA ILE A 453 -5.37 -5.07 -8.73
C ILE A 453 -4.24 -5.96 -8.25
N PHE A 454 -3.52 -5.53 -7.22
CA PHE A 454 -2.47 -6.32 -6.58
C PHE A 454 -2.99 -7.71 -6.16
N GLU A 455 -4.13 -7.74 -5.47
CA GLU A 455 -4.65 -8.94 -4.82
C GLU A 455 -5.45 -9.85 -5.77
N HIS A 456 -6.20 -9.28 -6.72
CA HIS A 456 -7.27 -10.01 -7.42
C HIS A 456 -7.12 -10.10 -8.94
N VAL A 457 -6.43 -9.14 -9.57
CA VAL A 457 -6.35 -9.04 -11.04
C VAL A 457 -4.95 -9.41 -11.54
N GLY A 458 -3.93 -9.14 -10.72
CA GLY A 458 -2.51 -9.27 -11.05
C GLY A 458 -1.90 -7.92 -11.38
N LEU A 459 -0.80 -7.60 -10.69
CA LEU A 459 -0.06 -6.35 -10.86
C LEU A 459 0.39 -6.13 -12.31
N ASN A 460 -0.14 -5.08 -12.93
CA ASN A 460 0.24 -4.62 -14.25
C ASN A 460 -0.09 -3.14 -14.39
N VAL A 461 0.92 -2.30 -14.69
CA VAL A 461 0.74 -0.84 -14.79
C VAL A 461 -0.38 -0.44 -15.75
N ASN A 462 -0.48 -1.06 -16.93
CA ASN A 462 -1.54 -0.72 -17.88
C ASN A 462 -2.92 -1.11 -17.34
N THR A 463 -3.00 -2.18 -16.54
CA THR A 463 -4.25 -2.55 -15.87
C THR A 463 -4.58 -1.53 -14.79
N PHE A 464 -3.61 -1.16 -13.96
CA PHE A 464 -3.73 -0.11 -12.96
C PHE A 464 -4.20 1.22 -13.55
N THR A 465 -3.49 1.77 -14.54
CA THR A 465 -3.89 3.02 -15.17
C THR A 465 -5.27 2.91 -15.82
N ASN A 466 -5.70 1.74 -16.31
CA ASN A 466 -7.04 1.61 -16.86
C ASN A 466 -8.15 1.66 -15.80
N TYR A 467 -7.94 1.05 -14.63
CA TYR A 467 -8.89 1.14 -13.52
C TYR A 467 -8.99 2.58 -13.04
N VAL A 468 -7.86 3.18 -12.66
CA VAL A 468 -7.82 4.52 -12.04
C VAL A 468 -8.24 5.66 -12.96
N MET A 469 -8.20 5.45 -14.28
CA MET A 469 -8.58 6.47 -15.26
C MET A 469 -10.03 6.33 -15.75
N ASN A 470 -10.71 5.22 -15.45
CA ASN A 470 -12.01 4.94 -16.03
C ASN A 470 -12.95 4.34 -14.99
N PRO A 471 -14.06 5.04 -14.69
CA PRO A 471 -14.98 4.57 -13.69
C PRO A 471 -15.58 3.21 -14.10
N PRO A 472 -15.87 2.34 -13.12
CA PRO A 472 -16.40 1.02 -13.36
C PRO A 472 -17.73 1.10 -14.09
N SER A 473 -17.96 0.10 -14.95
CA SER A 473 -19.22 -0.03 -15.67
C SER A 473 -19.89 -1.37 -15.40
N LEU A 474 -21.22 -1.35 -15.39
CA LEU A 474 -22.04 -2.52 -15.14
C LEU A 474 -22.84 -2.89 -16.39
N LEU A 475 -22.88 -4.19 -16.68
CA LEU A 475 -23.69 -4.77 -17.75
C LEU A 475 -24.56 -5.89 -17.20
N VAL A 476 -25.75 -6.05 -17.79
CA VAL A 476 -26.59 -7.24 -17.59
C VAL A 476 -26.09 -8.34 -18.54
N GLY A 477 -25.40 -9.32 -17.98
CA GLY A 477 -24.93 -10.53 -18.67
C GLY A 477 -26.05 -11.53 -18.95
N GLY A 478 -25.86 -12.34 -19.99
CA GLY A 478 -26.83 -13.32 -20.49
C GLY A 478 -27.08 -13.18 -21.99
N ALA A 479 -27.83 -14.11 -22.57
CA ALA A 479 -28.27 -13.97 -23.95
C ALA A 479 -29.31 -12.85 -24.09
N LYS A 480 -29.35 -12.18 -25.24
CA LYS A 480 -30.40 -11.18 -25.54
C LYS A 480 -31.71 -11.82 -26.00
N TYR A 481 -31.65 -13.08 -26.44
CA TYR A 481 -32.80 -13.83 -26.94
C TYR A 481 -32.83 -15.23 -26.33
N TYR A 482 -34.02 -15.66 -25.90
CA TYR A 482 -34.28 -17.00 -25.36
C TYR A 482 -35.47 -17.64 -26.08
N GLN A 483 -35.41 -18.96 -26.25
CA GLN A 483 -36.54 -19.71 -26.78
C GLN A 483 -37.55 -20.02 -25.66
N VAL A 484 -38.84 -20.04 -25.98
CA VAL A 484 -39.89 -20.44 -25.02
C VAL A 484 -39.58 -21.83 -24.43
N GLY A 485 -39.75 -21.97 -23.12
CA GLY A 485 -39.45 -23.18 -22.35
C GLY A 485 -37.98 -23.38 -21.99
N THR A 486 -37.07 -22.48 -22.40
CA THR A 486 -35.65 -22.54 -22.01
C THR A 486 -35.36 -21.75 -20.74
N LYS A 487 -34.26 -22.08 -20.06
CA LYS A 487 -33.83 -21.37 -18.85
C LYS A 487 -33.21 -20.01 -19.21
N ILE A 488 -33.67 -18.94 -18.56
CA ILE A 488 -33.01 -17.62 -18.58
C ILE A 488 -32.05 -17.55 -17.38
N THR A 489 -30.84 -17.07 -17.62
CA THR A 489 -29.88 -16.78 -16.55
C THR A 489 -29.23 -15.44 -16.87
N LEU A 490 -29.54 -14.44 -16.05
CA LEU A 490 -28.92 -13.13 -16.10
C LEU A 490 -27.95 -13.00 -14.93
N THR A 491 -26.83 -12.33 -15.17
CA THR A 491 -25.78 -12.11 -14.18
C THR A 491 -25.27 -10.68 -14.29
N PRO A 492 -24.90 -10.04 -13.17
CA PRO A 492 -24.13 -8.80 -13.21
C PRO A 492 -22.77 -9.09 -13.86
N MET A 493 -22.35 -8.23 -14.78
CA MET A 493 -21.00 -8.23 -15.32
C MET A 493 -20.43 -6.84 -15.07
N ILE A 494 -19.54 -6.75 -14.09
CA ILE A 494 -18.79 -5.53 -13.80
C ILE A 494 -17.51 -5.51 -14.64
N VAL A 495 -17.14 -4.34 -15.14
CA VAL A 495 -15.92 -4.09 -15.90
C VAL A 495 -15.17 -2.97 -15.20
N LEU A 496 -13.88 -3.20 -14.91
CA LEU A 496 -13.02 -2.29 -14.14
C LEU A 496 -13.56 -1.98 -12.73
N GLY A 497 -14.24 -2.93 -12.10
CA GLY A 497 -14.75 -2.75 -10.74
C GLY A 497 -14.48 -3.97 -9.87
N GLY A 498 -14.57 -3.74 -8.56
CA GLY A 498 -14.25 -4.73 -7.55
C GLY A 498 -15.24 -5.88 -7.37
N LEU A 499 -15.13 -6.57 -6.24
CA LEU A 499 -15.93 -7.74 -5.89
C LEU A 499 -17.40 -7.33 -5.66
N LEU A 500 -18.32 -8.01 -6.34
CA LEU A 500 -19.76 -7.80 -6.16
C LEU A 500 -20.23 -8.34 -4.82
N GLU A 501 -20.92 -7.52 -4.05
CA GLU A 501 -21.47 -7.89 -2.74
C GLU A 501 -22.97 -8.18 -2.81
N THR A 502 -23.72 -7.27 -3.46
CA THR A 502 -25.18 -7.38 -3.57
C THR A 502 -25.66 -7.08 -4.98
N ALA A 503 -26.85 -7.58 -5.32
CA ALA A 503 -27.59 -7.22 -6.51
C ALA A 503 -29.05 -6.95 -6.16
N ALA A 504 -29.72 -6.12 -6.94
CA ALA A 504 -31.17 -5.93 -6.91
C ALA A 504 -31.67 -5.90 -8.36
N TRP A 505 -32.53 -6.86 -8.70
CA TRP A 505 -33.10 -7.00 -10.04
C TRP A 505 -34.53 -6.47 -10.07
N GLU A 506 -34.84 -5.67 -11.08
CA GLU A 506 -36.19 -5.24 -11.39
C GLU A 506 -36.53 -5.52 -12.85
N LYS A 507 -37.80 -5.77 -13.13
CA LYS A 507 -38.34 -5.74 -14.49
C LYS A 507 -39.45 -4.72 -14.57
N GLU A 508 -39.25 -3.68 -15.39
CA GLU A 508 -40.22 -2.60 -15.58
C GLU A 508 -40.70 -1.96 -14.25
N GLY A 509 -39.79 -1.87 -13.27
CA GLY A 509 -40.06 -1.34 -11.92
C GLY A 509 -40.67 -2.33 -10.93
N VAL A 510 -40.76 -3.62 -11.29
CA VAL A 510 -41.20 -4.70 -10.38
C VAL A 510 -39.99 -5.48 -9.88
N PRO A 511 -39.74 -5.54 -8.55
CA PRO A 511 -38.63 -6.31 -7.99
C PRO A 511 -38.75 -7.81 -8.28
N LEU A 512 -37.63 -8.42 -8.68
CA LEU A 512 -37.53 -9.83 -9.03
C LEU A 512 -36.65 -10.64 -8.05
N GLY A 513 -35.74 -9.99 -7.33
CA GLY A 513 -34.89 -10.64 -6.33
C GLY A 513 -33.52 -9.98 -6.20
N ASN A 514 -32.75 -10.45 -5.21
CA ASN A 514 -31.47 -9.83 -4.83
C ASN A 514 -30.25 -10.76 -4.98
N ASP A 515 -30.44 -11.92 -5.63
CA ASP A 515 -29.35 -12.84 -5.86
C ASP A 515 -28.41 -12.29 -6.95
N LEU A 516 -27.10 -12.60 -6.83
CA LEU A 516 -26.09 -12.26 -7.84
C LEU A 516 -26.33 -12.97 -9.19
N SER A 517 -27.35 -13.82 -9.31
CA SER A 517 -27.85 -14.26 -10.60
C SER A 517 -29.37 -14.36 -10.56
N LEU A 518 -30.02 -13.74 -11.55
CA LEU A 518 -31.45 -13.90 -11.77
C LEU A 518 -31.69 -15.11 -12.67
N VAL A 519 -32.45 -16.07 -12.17
CA VAL A 519 -32.78 -17.31 -12.88
C VAL A 519 -34.28 -17.44 -13.08
N ILE A 520 -34.72 -17.53 -14.34
CA ILE A 520 -36.09 -17.90 -14.71
C ILE A 520 -36.05 -19.32 -15.29
N PRO A 521 -36.64 -20.34 -14.62
CA PRO A 521 -36.47 -21.74 -15.00
C PRO A 521 -37.00 -22.10 -16.39
N GLU A 522 -38.14 -21.52 -16.76
CA GLU A 522 -38.81 -21.75 -18.05
C GLU A 522 -39.27 -20.41 -18.64
N ALA A 523 -38.67 -20.01 -19.76
CA ALA A 523 -38.97 -18.75 -20.42
C ALA A 523 -40.36 -18.75 -21.06
N SER A 524 -41.07 -17.65 -20.89
CA SER A 524 -42.36 -17.36 -21.50
C SER A 524 -42.35 -16.01 -22.21
N TYR A 525 -43.33 -15.77 -23.08
CA TYR A 525 -43.48 -14.47 -23.75
C TYR A 525 -43.58 -13.28 -22.78
N SER A 526 -44.16 -13.49 -21.59
CA SER A 526 -44.25 -12.46 -20.55
C SER A 526 -42.91 -12.14 -19.91
N ASP A 527 -41.85 -12.93 -20.13
CA ASP A 527 -40.52 -12.67 -19.60
C ASP A 527 -39.70 -11.73 -20.49
N ALA A 528 -40.14 -11.46 -21.72
CA ALA A 528 -39.56 -10.41 -22.57
C ALA A 528 -39.76 -9.03 -21.94
N GLY A 529 -38.76 -8.16 -22.04
CA GLY A 529 -38.82 -6.81 -21.47
C GLY A 529 -37.45 -6.24 -21.08
N VAL A 530 -37.49 -5.10 -20.39
CA VAL A 530 -36.30 -4.43 -19.84
C VAL A 530 -36.10 -4.88 -18.39
N TYR A 531 -34.89 -5.34 -18.11
CA TYR A 531 -34.42 -5.71 -16.78
C TYR A 531 -33.45 -4.64 -16.31
N ASP A 532 -33.76 -4.03 -15.18
CA ASP A 532 -32.89 -3.10 -14.47
C ASP A 532 -32.16 -3.86 -13.36
N LEU A 533 -30.89 -3.50 -13.17
CA LEU A 533 -29.98 -4.12 -12.22
C LEU A 533 -29.27 -3.00 -11.46
N GLU A 534 -29.27 -3.11 -10.14
CA GLU A 534 -28.43 -2.33 -9.25
C GLU A 534 -27.49 -3.29 -8.51
N VAL A 535 -26.22 -2.95 -8.36
CA VAL A 535 -25.26 -3.74 -7.58
C VAL A 535 -24.48 -2.85 -6.64
N THR A 536 -24.02 -3.45 -5.54
CA THR A 536 -22.93 -2.90 -4.73
C THR A 536 -21.66 -3.72 -4.95
N HIS A 537 -20.51 -3.05 -4.96
CA HIS A 537 -19.20 -3.69 -5.08
C HIS A 537 -18.17 -3.04 -4.17
N ARG A 538 -17.07 -3.75 -3.91
CA ARG A 538 -15.95 -3.32 -3.06
C ARG A 538 -14.61 -3.57 -3.75
N MET A 539 -13.70 -2.58 -3.69
CA MET A 539 -12.30 -2.70 -4.12
C MET A 539 -11.44 -3.18 -2.93
N GLY A 540 -10.86 -4.40 -2.99
CA GLY A 540 -10.03 -4.93 -1.89
C GLY A 540 -10.71 -4.88 -0.51
N ASP A 541 -9.96 -4.46 0.51
CA ASP A 541 -10.45 -4.23 1.88
C ASP A 541 -11.01 -2.82 2.12
N ALA A 542 -11.31 -2.06 1.05
CA ALA A 542 -11.90 -0.72 1.14
C ALA A 542 -13.10 -0.71 2.10
N LYS A 543 -13.20 0.29 2.97
CA LYS A 543 -14.31 0.40 3.95
C LYS A 543 -15.62 0.83 3.27
N THR A 544 -15.52 1.53 2.15
CA THR A 544 -16.62 2.03 1.33
C THR A 544 -17.06 1.00 0.28
N THR A 545 -18.30 1.12 -0.17
CA THR A 545 -18.87 0.29 -1.25
C THR A 545 -19.38 1.19 -2.36
N GLY A 546 -19.02 0.89 -3.59
CA GLY A 546 -19.50 1.55 -4.79
C GLY A 546 -20.83 0.98 -5.24
N GLN A 547 -21.66 1.80 -5.90
CA GLN A 547 -22.97 1.40 -6.38
C GLN A 547 -23.06 1.66 -7.89
N LEU A 548 -23.50 0.65 -8.64
CA LEU A 548 -23.65 0.73 -10.09
C LEU A 548 -25.04 0.30 -10.52
N VAL A 549 -25.52 0.89 -11.61
CA VAL A 549 -26.81 0.56 -12.21
C VAL A 549 -26.65 0.25 -13.70
N ALA A 550 -27.41 -0.73 -14.19
CA ALA A 550 -27.43 -1.14 -15.57
C ALA A 550 -28.84 -1.57 -16.00
N SER A 551 -29.08 -1.55 -17.31
CA SER A 551 -30.32 -2.08 -17.89
C SER A 551 -30.01 -2.99 -19.08
N GLY A 552 -30.72 -4.11 -19.19
CA GLY A 552 -30.64 -5.06 -20.29
C GLY A 552 -32.01 -5.36 -20.89
N THR A 553 -32.07 -5.64 -22.20
CA THR A 553 -33.32 -6.06 -22.85
C THR A 553 -33.27 -7.55 -23.18
N VAL A 554 -34.28 -8.28 -22.73
CA VAL A 554 -34.47 -9.70 -23.02
C VAL A 554 -35.64 -9.88 -23.98
N SER A 555 -35.44 -10.69 -25.00
CA SER A 555 -36.47 -11.10 -25.95
C SER A 555 -36.75 -12.60 -25.81
N VAL A 556 -38.02 -13.00 -25.91
CA VAL A 556 -38.43 -14.41 -25.84
C VAL A 556 -39.35 -14.73 -27.01
N GLY A 557 -39.15 -15.86 -27.69
CA GLY A 557 -40.03 -16.32 -28.75
C GLY A 557 -39.79 -17.77 -29.17
N ASP A 558 -40.50 -18.23 -30.19
CA ASP A 558 -40.43 -19.63 -30.64
C ASP A 558 -39.36 -19.90 -31.71
N ASP A 559 -38.92 -18.88 -32.45
CA ASP A 559 -38.01 -19.03 -33.61
C ASP A 559 -36.57 -18.53 -33.32
N PRO A 560 -35.51 -19.32 -33.59
CA PRO A 560 -34.15 -18.81 -33.50
C PRO A 560 -33.94 -17.67 -34.50
N ILE A 561 -33.65 -16.46 -34.01
CA ILE A 561 -33.32 -15.34 -34.89
C ILE A 561 -32.04 -15.71 -35.66
N PRO A 562 -32.01 -15.60 -37.01
CA PRO A 562 -30.78 -15.79 -37.76
C PRO A 562 -29.75 -14.76 -37.29
N VAL A 563 -28.61 -15.22 -36.80
CA VAL A 563 -27.50 -14.35 -36.42
C VAL A 563 -26.93 -13.70 -37.68
N ALA A 564 -27.39 -12.48 -38.00
CA ALA A 564 -26.63 -11.36 -38.61
C ALA A 564 -27.58 -10.39 -39.34
N GLY A 565 -27.44 -9.09 -39.05
CA GLY A 565 -27.87 -8.01 -39.93
C GLY A 565 -29.06 -7.15 -39.44
N LEU A 566 -28.79 -5.86 -39.22
CA LEU A 566 -29.72 -4.72 -39.21
C LEU A 566 -30.69 -4.54 -38.03
N ALA A 567 -31.29 -5.57 -37.43
CA ALA A 567 -32.24 -5.36 -36.31
C ALA A 567 -31.57 -4.86 -35.01
N GLY A 568 -30.33 -5.28 -34.75
CA GLY A 568 -29.58 -4.87 -33.55
C GLY A 568 -29.25 -3.36 -33.50
N MET A 569 -29.15 -2.70 -34.66
CA MET A 569 -28.86 -1.26 -34.74
C MET A 569 -30.10 -0.41 -34.46
N ALA A 570 -31.30 -0.89 -34.79
CA ALA A 570 -32.56 -0.21 -34.50
C ALA A 570 -32.90 -0.23 -33.00
N ALA A 571 -32.56 -1.32 -32.30
CA ALA A 571 -32.75 -1.43 -30.85
C ALA A 571 -31.77 -0.52 -30.08
N LEU A 572 -30.50 -0.42 -30.53
CA LEU A 572 -29.50 0.45 -29.91
C LEU A 572 -29.87 1.94 -30.06
N SER A 573 -30.38 2.34 -31.23
CA SER A 573 -30.83 3.72 -31.48
C SER A 573 -32.11 4.07 -30.72
N GLY A 574 -33.01 3.10 -30.49
CA GLY A 574 -34.18 3.29 -29.62
C GLY A 574 -33.83 3.44 -28.13
N ALA A 575 -32.87 2.66 -27.64
CA ALA A 575 -32.40 2.73 -26.24
C ALA A 575 -31.70 4.07 -25.94
N LEU A 576 -30.84 4.54 -26.85
CA LEU A 576 -30.16 5.84 -26.71
C LEU A 576 -31.13 7.03 -26.70
N ALA A 577 -32.22 6.96 -27.47
CA ALA A 577 -33.26 8.00 -27.50
C ALA A 577 -34.09 8.05 -26.20
N LEU A 578 -34.32 6.90 -25.56
CA LEU A 578 -35.07 6.81 -24.29
C LEU A 578 -34.24 7.25 -23.08
N ILE A 579 -32.93 6.95 -23.08
CA ILE A 579 -31.99 7.42 -22.03
C ILE A 579 -31.86 8.95 -22.08
N ALA A 580 -31.72 9.55 -23.27
CA ALA A 580 -31.70 11.00 -23.43
C ALA A 580 -33.02 11.67 -22.98
N GLY A 581 -34.16 11.02 -23.21
CA GLY A 581 -35.48 11.51 -22.76
C GLY A 581 -35.67 11.49 -21.24
N ARG A 582 -35.11 10.49 -20.54
CA ARG A 582 -35.17 10.41 -19.07
C ARG A 582 -34.22 11.40 -18.40
N TYR A 583 -33.03 11.64 -18.95
CA TYR A 583 -32.09 12.63 -18.41
C TYR A 583 -32.62 14.07 -18.48
N MET A 584 -33.34 14.42 -19.55
CA MET A 584 -33.98 15.74 -19.67
C MET A 584 -35.19 15.96 -18.75
N ARG A 585 -35.81 14.91 -18.21
CA ARG A 585 -36.95 15.02 -17.27
C ARG A 585 -36.56 15.22 -15.81
N ARG A 586 -35.30 14.95 -15.43
CA ARG A 586 -34.79 15.17 -14.06
C ARG A 586 -34.24 16.58 -13.80
N ARG A 587 -34.16 17.45 -14.81
CA ARG A 587 -33.74 18.87 -14.68
C ARG A 587 -34.91 19.88 -14.73
N LYS A 588 -36.09 19.52 -14.24
CA LYS A 588 -37.18 20.47 -13.97
C LYS A 588 -37.63 20.38 -12.53
#